data_AF-A0A1X7U0X4-F1
#
_entry.id   AF-A0A1X7U0X4-F1
#
_cell.length_a   1.000
_cell.length_b   1.000
_cell.length_c   1.000
_cell.angle_alpha   90.00
_cell.angle_beta   90.00
_cell.angle_gamma   90.00
#
_symmetry.space_group_name_H-M   'P 1'
#
loop_
_entity.id
_entity.type
_entity.pdbx_description
1 polymer ?
#
loop_
_entity_poly.entity_id
_entity_poly.type
_entity_poly.pdbx_seq_one_letter_code
_entity_poly.pdbx_strand_id
1 'polypeptide(L)'
;MYDNINEGLYIDGKFLRFTQIDIIDTELIGNGGNKITNSLSNPISLSNVTVANSTSTGLTLERSLVTIKNNLIFRNNTGVVGGGLAINDSSILILTPSANLEFIDNHASYKGGGIYVEESTSSDMKLMAPNIPLTLINNSARLFGGDMYGYDRSSADKYQFNLRNSHISSTSDAESMCFCDPLNAPRCYSHEIRTIVIVLHKREVTLHCTNESVRSVSLWYEDPNVEYAKGKHAGLFGFALLVTVFFVIPYTLFLLLNCFFEKYLSNFKVFRKLWSHFKPIIDAYSGPMKDEYRFWPGLLLVARIPVLLSVTLVDSFIQSHSFLLSMLLTVLVIVLSLSHCFGGVYKKRINNVLEVWFLFNLCIMVGLSVAVNEESKVLVWYNTCLSVFIFSFILIVAYHFHLQLSHMKCYDALIKKLFKKQDEDDEPLLDVTEPHKTVDQQKREIVPSSTDVRLSTSRESVVDLF
;
A
#
# COMPACT_ATOMS: atom_id res chain seq x y z
N MET A 1 43.74 4.81 -5.40
CA MET A 1 43.22 6.19 -5.53
C MET A 1 42.79 6.65 -4.16
N TYR A 2 43.26 7.81 -3.72
CA TYR A 2 43.21 8.21 -2.32
C TYR A 2 42.60 9.61 -2.14
N ASP A 3 41.84 9.80 -1.07
CA ASP A 3 41.42 11.10 -0.51
C ASP A 3 40.73 12.06 -1.51
N ASN A 4 39.97 11.52 -2.47
CA ASN A 4 39.15 12.35 -3.36
C ASN A 4 37.86 12.78 -2.65
N ILE A 5 37.54 14.08 -2.72
CA ILE A 5 36.37 14.66 -2.04
C ILE A 5 35.04 14.09 -2.57
N ASN A 6 34.99 13.77 -3.86
CA ASN A 6 33.80 13.23 -4.53
C ASN A 6 33.97 11.71 -4.73
N GLU A 7 34.23 11.25 -5.95
CA GLU A 7 34.46 9.83 -6.22
C GLU A 7 35.95 9.51 -6.39
N GLY A 8 36.36 8.34 -5.88
CA GLY A 8 37.68 7.78 -6.22
C GLY A 8 37.66 7.20 -7.63
N LEU A 9 36.69 6.32 -7.88
CA LEU A 9 36.43 5.69 -9.17
C LEU A 9 35.02 6.07 -9.65
N TYR A 10 34.93 6.66 -10.84
CA TYR A 10 33.66 6.95 -11.53
C TYR A 10 33.73 6.43 -12.96
N ILE A 11 32.91 5.41 -13.29
CA ILE A 11 32.78 4.87 -14.65
C ILE A 11 31.35 5.09 -15.14
N ASP A 12 31.21 5.80 -16.27
CA ASP A 12 29.93 5.93 -16.98
C ASP A 12 29.98 5.23 -18.33
N GLY A 13 29.33 4.06 -18.41
CA GLY A 13 29.25 3.23 -19.60
C GLY A 13 28.46 3.85 -20.75
N LYS A 14 27.68 4.92 -20.52
CA LYS A 14 26.92 5.61 -21.58
C LYS A 14 27.81 6.08 -22.73
N PHE A 15 29.06 6.43 -22.41
CA PHE A 15 30.03 6.95 -23.37
C PHE A 15 30.98 5.86 -23.91
N LEU A 16 30.83 4.61 -23.46
CA LEU A 16 31.69 3.49 -23.82
C LEU A 16 30.94 2.53 -24.74
N ARG A 17 31.39 2.35 -25.99
CA ARG A 17 30.79 1.36 -26.91
C ARG A 17 31.61 0.07 -26.91
N PHE A 18 31.05 -0.99 -26.33
CA PHE A 18 31.62 -2.35 -26.34
C PHE A 18 33.03 -2.47 -25.75
N THR A 19 33.39 -1.57 -24.83
CA THR A 19 34.68 -1.61 -24.13
C THR A 19 34.60 -2.58 -22.95
N GLN A 20 35.56 -3.49 -22.86
CA GLN A 20 35.82 -4.30 -21.66
C GLN A 20 36.72 -3.51 -20.70
N ILE A 21 36.36 -3.45 -19.43
CA ILE A 21 37.15 -2.80 -18.38
C ILE A 21 37.45 -3.82 -17.31
N ASP A 22 38.73 -4.06 -17.05
CA ASP A 22 39.19 -4.92 -15.96
C ASP A 22 39.93 -4.05 -14.93
N ILE A 23 39.40 -4.00 -13.71
CA ILE A 23 40.03 -3.32 -12.56
C ILE A 23 40.67 -4.40 -11.70
N ILE A 24 41.99 -4.35 -11.61
CA ILE A 24 42.80 -5.39 -11.00
C ILE A 24 43.74 -4.75 -9.97
N ASP A 25 43.92 -5.38 -8.82
CA ASP A 25 44.89 -5.02 -7.77
C ASP A 25 44.82 -3.53 -7.40
N THR A 26 43.61 -3.06 -7.08
CA THR A 26 43.31 -1.64 -6.89
C THR A 26 42.79 -1.35 -5.49
N GLU A 27 43.33 -0.31 -4.87
CA GLU A 27 42.88 0.22 -3.58
C GLU A 27 42.23 1.61 -3.75
N LEU A 28 41.02 1.77 -3.20
CA LEU A 28 40.22 3.00 -3.23
C LEU A 28 39.96 3.41 -1.78
N ILE A 29 40.83 4.25 -1.20
CA ILE A 29 40.80 4.56 0.25
C ILE A 29 40.56 6.05 0.49
N GLY A 30 39.69 6.38 1.44
CA GLY A 30 39.48 7.77 1.88
C GLY A 30 38.70 8.65 0.90
N ASN A 31 38.08 8.05 -0.13
CA ASN A 31 37.34 8.79 -1.14
C ASN A 31 35.90 9.09 -0.69
N GLY A 32 35.25 10.09 -1.26
CA GLY A 32 33.86 10.38 -0.97
C GLY A 32 32.88 9.28 -1.41
N GLY A 33 33.31 8.33 -2.26
CA GLY A 33 32.58 7.14 -2.69
C GLY A 33 33.14 6.59 -4.01
N ASN A 34 32.52 5.55 -4.58
CA ASN A 34 32.85 5.07 -5.93
C ASN A 34 31.57 4.69 -6.68
N LYS A 35 31.55 4.89 -8.00
CA LYS A 35 30.35 4.68 -8.82
C LYS A 35 30.64 4.04 -10.17
N ILE A 36 29.83 3.07 -10.53
CA ILE A 36 29.78 2.48 -11.88
C ILE A 36 28.33 2.62 -12.36
N THR A 37 28.14 3.32 -13.47
CA THR A 37 26.81 3.61 -14.01
C THR A 37 26.71 3.29 -15.51
N ASN A 38 25.50 2.95 -15.98
CA ASN A 38 25.14 2.77 -17.39
C ASN A 38 26.02 1.77 -18.16
N SER A 39 26.49 0.71 -17.49
CA SER A 39 27.45 -0.24 -18.07
C SER A 39 26.86 -1.61 -18.42
N LEU A 40 25.54 -1.73 -18.59
CA LEU A 40 24.92 -3.02 -18.98
C LEU A 40 25.46 -3.60 -20.30
N SER A 41 25.89 -2.74 -21.23
CA SER A 41 26.49 -3.13 -22.52
C SER A 41 28.01 -3.31 -22.49
N ASN A 42 28.65 -3.09 -21.34
CA ASN A 42 30.10 -3.03 -21.19
C ASN A 42 30.54 -4.02 -20.11
N PRO A 43 31.27 -5.09 -20.46
CA PRO A 43 31.72 -6.04 -19.45
C PRO A 43 32.78 -5.37 -18.56
N ILE A 44 32.40 -5.08 -17.32
CA ILE A 44 33.31 -4.59 -16.28
C ILE A 44 33.62 -5.75 -15.34
N SER A 45 34.90 -5.97 -15.03
CA SER A 45 35.30 -6.94 -14.01
C SER A 45 36.21 -6.35 -12.95
N LEU A 46 36.04 -6.83 -11.71
CA LEU A 46 36.84 -6.46 -10.56
C LEU A 46 37.59 -7.68 -10.03
N SER A 47 38.88 -7.52 -9.75
CA SER A 47 39.74 -8.57 -9.20
C SER A 47 40.72 -7.96 -8.19
N ASN A 48 40.71 -8.44 -6.95
CA ASN A 48 41.58 -7.91 -5.88
C ASN A 48 41.40 -6.41 -5.68
N VAL A 49 40.16 -5.99 -5.46
CA VAL A 49 39.83 -4.58 -5.22
C VAL A 49 39.48 -4.38 -3.76
N THR A 50 40.10 -3.38 -3.13
CA THR A 50 39.80 -2.98 -1.76
C THR A 50 39.29 -1.55 -1.74
N VAL A 51 38.16 -1.33 -1.07
CA VAL A 51 37.54 -0.02 -0.88
C VAL A 51 37.40 0.25 0.60
N ALA A 52 38.00 1.33 1.10
CA ALA A 52 38.01 1.59 2.52
C ALA A 52 37.89 3.06 2.91
N ASN A 53 37.38 3.32 4.12
CA ASN A 53 37.29 4.66 4.71
C ASN A 53 36.55 5.67 3.82
N SER A 54 35.58 5.22 3.02
CA SER A 54 34.81 6.12 2.17
C SER A 54 33.75 6.87 2.98
N THR A 55 33.57 8.17 2.72
CA THR A 55 32.57 9.00 3.43
C THR A 55 31.15 8.85 2.90
N SER A 56 30.98 8.20 1.75
CA SER A 56 29.71 7.69 1.23
C SER A 56 29.83 6.17 0.96
N THR A 57 28.80 5.58 0.36
CA THR A 57 28.78 4.17 -0.04
C THR A 57 30.08 3.79 -0.73
N GLY A 58 30.70 2.70 -0.28
CA GLY A 58 31.99 2.24 -0.81
C GLY A 58 31.96 2.05 -2.32
N LEU A 59 30.98 1.33 -2.86
CA LEU A 59 30.74 1.21 -4.29
C LEU A 59 29.25 1.21 -4.60
N THR A 60 28.83 2.06 -5.54
CA THR A 60 27.46 2.11 -6.03
C THR A 60 27.40 1.65 -7.50
N LEU A 61 26.50 0.70 -7.78
CA LEU A 61 26.17 0.25 -9.12
C LEU A 61 24.80 0.80 -9.52
N GLU A 62 24.71 1.44 -10.69
CA GLU A 62 23.46 1.97 -11.24
C GLU A 62 23.32 1.59 -12.72
N ARG A 63 22.33 0.78 -13.08
CA ARG A 63 22.17 0.28 -14.46
C ARG A 63 23.48 -0.31 -15.02
N SER A 64 24.09 -1.20 -14.25
CA SER A 64 25.43 -1.72 -14.51
C SER A 64 25.54 -3.23 -14.36
N LEU A 65 26.35 -3.86 -15.22
CA LEU A 65 26.71 -5.27 -15.15
C LEU A 65 28.18 -5.38 -14.73
N VAL A 66 28.44 -5.94 -13.55
CA VAL A 66 29.81 -6.05 -13.00
C VAL A 66 30.11 -7.50 -12.61
N THR A 67 31.28 -8.00 -12.99
CA THR A 67 31.74 -9.37 -12.67
C THR A 67 32.86 -9.35 -11.65
N ILE A 68 32.71 -10.08 -10.54
CA ILE A 68 33.75 -10.22 -9.53
C ILE A 68 34.54 -11.49 -9.80
N LYS A 69 35.83 -11.35 -10.11
CA LYS A 69 36.71 -12.47 -10.47
C LYS A 69 37.44 -13.07 -9.27
N ASN A 70 37.86 -12.24 -8.30
CA ASN A 70 38.64 -12.64 -7.12
C ASN A 70 38.18 -11.86 -5.88
N ASN A 71 39.10 -11.30 -5.09
CA ASN A 71 38.77 -10.61 -3.85
C ASN A 71 38.10 -9.25 -4.10
N LEU A 72 37.01 -8.97 -3.40
CA LEU A 72 36.38 -7.65 -3.30
C LEU A 72 36.12 -7.33 -1.82
N ILE A 73 36.80 -6.31 -1.32
CA ILE A 73 36.87 -6.02 0.12
C ILE A 73 36.38 -4.60 0.39
N PHE A 74 35.45 -4.45 1.33
CA PHE A 74 34.90 -3.17 1.79
C PHE A 74 35.13 -3.00 3.30
N ARG A 75 35.82 -1.93 3.71
CA ARG A 75 36.13 -1.67 5.12
C ARG A 75 35.81 -0.26 5.58
N ASN A 76 35.09 -0.12 6.69
CA ASN A 76 34.89 1.17 7.36
C ASN A 76 34.34 2.26 6.42
N ASN A 77 33.43 1.90 5.52
CA ASN A 77 32.76 2.84 4.63
C ASN A 77 31.40 3.25 5.22
N THR A 78 30.93 4.45 4.92
CA THR A 78 29.65 4.96 5.44
C THR A 78 28.70 5.30 4.29
N GLY A 79 27.50 4.75 4.19
CA GLY A 79 26.54 5.05 3.11
C GLY A 79 25.19 5.52 3.63
N VAL A 80 24.33 6.01 2.72
CA VAL A 80 22.90 6.17 3.03
C VAL A 80 22.20 4.81 2.94
N VAL A 81 22.41 4.14 1.81
CA VAL A 81 22.05 2.74 1.56
C VAL A 81 23.28 2.00 1.07
N GLY A 82 23.56 0.80 1.58
CA GLY A 82 24.76 0.06 1.20
C GLY A 82 26.00 0.77 1.75
N GLY A 83 26.41 0.51 3.00
CA GLY A 83 27.63 1.14 3.54
C GLY A 83 28.86 0.71 2.75
N GLY A 84 28.99 -0.59 2.46
CA GLY A 84 30.03 -1.13 1.57
C GLY A 84 29.62 -1.07 0.10
N LEU A 85 28.53 -1.75 -0.27
CA LEU A 85 28.08 -1.91 -1.66
C LEU A 85 26.59 -1.62 -1.80
N ALA A 86 26.21 -0.85 -2.82
CA ALA A 86 24.82 -0.64 -3.23
C ALA A 86 24.60 -1.08 -4.69
N ILE A 87 23.57 -1.87 -4.94
CA ILE A 87 23.17 -2.37 -6.27
C ILE A 87 21.78 -1.83 -6.60
N ASN A 88 21.72 -0.85 -7.48
CA ASN A 88 20.51 -0.07 -7.80
C ASN A 88 20.21 -0.08 -9.31
N ASP A 89 19.00 0.35 -9.68
CA ASP A 89 18.59 0.65 -11.05
C ASP A 89 18.82 -0.51 -12.05
N SER A 90 18.35 -1.73 -11.73
CA SER A 90 18.52 -2.93 -12.56
C SER A 90 19.98 -3.33 -12.77
N SER A 91 20.83 -3.07 -11.78
CA SER A 91 22.22 -3.52 -11.81
C SER A 91 22.33 -5.01 -11.46
N ILE A 92 23.29 -5.68 -12.10
CA ILE A 92 23.54 -7.10 -11.88
C ILE A 92 25.02 -7.28 -11.49
N LEU A 93 25.25 -7.88 -10.33
CA LEU A 93 26.58 -8.30 -9.88
C LEU A 93 26.75 -9.80 -10.12
N ILE A 94 27.70 -10.20 -10.97
CA ILE A 94 28.00 -11.61 -11.24
C ILE A 94 29.22 -12.03 -10.40
N LEU A 95 29.10 -13.13 -9.66
CA LEU A 95 30.18 -13.71 -8.86
C LEU A 95 30.72 -14.97 -9.52
N THR A 96 32.00 -14.98 -9.87
CA THR A 96 32.67 -16.16 -10.40
C THR A 96 32.98 -17.17 -9.28
N PRO A 97 33.33 -18.43 -9.60
CA PRO A 97 33.68 -19.43 -8.58
C PRO A 97 34.88 -19.07 -7.71
N SER A 98 35.75 -18.16 -8.18
CA SER A 98 36.94 -17.69 -7.45
C SER A 98 36.68 -16.41 -6.66
N ALA A 99 35.47 -15.84 -6.72
CA ALA A 99 35.13 -14.62 -6.01
C ALA A 99 35.21 -14.82 -4.48
N ASN A 100 35.66 -13.78 -3.76
CA ASN A 100 35.65 -13.74 -2.30
C ASN A 100 35.27 -12.34 -1.86
N LEU A 101 34.20 -12.22 -1.06
CA LEU A 101 33.66 -10.93 -0.64
C LEU A 101 33.84 -10.72 0.86
N GLU A 102 34.34 -9.55 1.25
CA GLU A 102 34.49 -9.15 2.65
C GLU A 102 33.90 -7.76 2.90
N PHE A 103 32.99 -7.65 3.85
CA PHE A 103 32.41 -6.39 4.32
C PHE A 103 32.61 -6.28 5.82
N ILE A 104 33.45 -5.33 6.25
CA ILE A 104 33.88 -5.18 7.64
C ILE A 104 33.68 -3.74 8.09
N ASP A 105 33.04 -3.53 9.24
CA ASP A 105 32.85 -2.22 9.88
C ASP A 105 32.14 -1.18 9.00
N ASN A 106 31.33 -1.59 8.02
CA ASN A 106 30.62 -0.64 7.17
C ASN A 106 29.31 -0.18 7.82
N HIS A 107 28.95 1.09 7.63
CA HIS A 107 27.78 1.70 8.24
C HIS A 107 26.83 2.27 7.19
N ALA A 108 25.51 2.06 7.36
CA ALA A 108 24.48 2.73 6.56
C ALA A 108 23.52 3.56 7.43
N SER A 109 23.21 4.79 7.02
CA SER A 109 22.27 5.63 7.75
C SER A 109 20.80 5.24 7.55
N TYR A 110 20.49 4.35 6.60
CA TYR A 110 19.14 3.86 6.32
C TYR A 110 19.11 2.32 6.24
N LYS A 111 19.63 1.72 5.16
CA LYS A 111 19.51 0.29 4.88
C LYS A 111 20.81 -0.37 4.39
N GLY A 112 21.05 -1.63 4.77
CA GLY A 112 22.14 -2.43 4.19
C GLY A 112 23.53 -1.95 4.56
N GLY A 113 23.98 -2.10 5.82
CA GLY A 113 25.28 -1.56 6.26
C GLY A 113 26.46 -2.15 5.51
N GLY A 114 26.47 -3.46 5.22
CA GLY A 114 27.43 -4.07 4.31
C GLY A 114 26.98 -3.95 2.85
N ILE A 115 25.89 -4.64 2.53
CA ILE A 115 25.35 -4.76 1.16
C ILE A 115 23.91 -4.25 1.11
N TYR A 116 23.58 -3.48 0.09
CA TYR A 116 22.22 -3.10 -0.26
C TYR A 116 21.93 -3.52 -1.70
N VAL A 117 20.81 -4.19 -1.91
CA VAL A 117 20.26 -4.51 -3.23
C VAL A 117 18.87 -3.91 -3.31
N GLU A 118 18.59 -3.18 -4.38
CA GLU A 118 17.30 -2.51 -4.57
C GLU A 118 16.24 -3.50 -5.09
N GLU A 119 15.29 -3.86 -4.23
CA GLU A 119 14.21 -4.82 -4.54
C GLU A 119 13.31 -4.36 -5.71
N SER A 120 13.02 -3.05 -5.81
CA SER A 120 12.05 -2.49 -6.78
C SER A 120 12.54 -2.43 -8.24
N THR A 121 13.81 -2.71 -8.51
CA THR A 121 14.40 -2.43 -9.83
C THR A 121 14.94 -3.65 -10.59
N SER A 122 14.55 -4.88 -10.23
CA SER A 122 15.15 -6.10 -10.83
C SER A 122 16.68 -6.15 -10.66
N SER A 123 17.21 -5.46 -9.64
CA SER A 123 18.62 -5.50 -9.29
C SER A 123 18.94 -6.83 -8.61
N ASP A 124 20.08 -7.44 -8.94
CA ASP A 124 20.33 -8.83 -8.56
C ASP A 124 21.83 -9.14 -8.37
N MET A 125 22.13 -10.19 -7.61
CA MET A 125 23.46 -10.74 -7.45
C MET A 125 23.47 -12.22 -7.84
N LYS A 126 24.17 -12.51 -8.94
CA LYS A 126 24.18 -13.84 -9.55
C LYS A 126 25.39 -14.66 -9.17
N LEU A 127 25.19 -15.82 -8.58
CA LEU A 127 26.25 -16.74 -8.20
C LEU A 127 26.47 -17.76 -9.32
N MET A 128 27.68 -17.84 -9.87
CA MET A 128 28.00 -18.82 -10.93
C MET A 128 28.43 -20.18 -10.39
N ALA A 129 28.64 -20.32 -9.07
CA ALA A 129 29.01 -21.55 -8.38
C ALA A 129 28.52 -21.57 -6.92
N PRO A 130 28.37 -22.76 -6.29
CA PRO A 130 28.03 -22.87 -4.88
C PRO A 130 29.23 -22.52 -3.99
N ASN A 131 28.94 -22.18 -2.74
CA ASN A 131 29.90 -21.97 -1.66
C ASN A 131 30.89 -20.81 -1.90
N ILE A 132 30.48 -19.77 -2.64
CA ILE A 132 31.27 -18.55 -2.78
C ILE A 132 31.46 -17.91 -1.39
N PRO A 133 32.69 -17.65 -0.94
CA PRO A 133 32.94 -17.07 0.38
C PRO A 133 32.38 -15.65 0.52
N LEU A 134 31.64 -15.43 1.62
CA LEU A 134 31.14 -14.12 2.03
C LEU A 134 31.46 -13.90 3.52
N THR A 135 32.07 -12.76 3.83
CA THR A 135 32.40 -12.35 5.19
C THR A 135 31.71 -11.03 5.50
N LEU A 136 30.90 -11.01 6.56
CA LEU A 136 30.13 -9.85 7.02
C LEU A 136 30.42 -9.65 8.52
N ILE A 137 31.21 -8.63 8.88
CA ILE A 137 31.65 -8.40 10.27
C ILE A 137 31.33 -6.97 10.68
N ASN A 138 30.61 -6.82 11.80
CA ASN A 138 30.38 -5.55 12.47
C ASN A 138 29.85 -4.44 11.53
N ASN A 139 29.07 -4.81 10.53
CA ASN A 139 28.37 -3.83 9.72
C ASN A 139 27.10 -3.40 10.44
N SER A 140 26.69 -2.14 10.26
CA SER A 140 25.55 -1.57 10.96
C SER A 140 24.68 -0.72 10.04
N ALA A 141 23.38 -0.72 10.29
CA ALA A 141 22.42 0.13 9.60
C ALA A 141 21.49 0.76 10.63
N ARG A 142 21.13 2.04 10.44
CA ARG A 142 20.29 2.75 11.42
C ARG A 142 18.84 2.25 11.44
N LEU A 143 18.31 1.79 10.29
CA LEU A 143 16.90 1.38 10.17
C LEU A 143 16.76 -0.13 9.95
N PHE A 144 17.36 -0.67 8.88
CA PHE A 144 17.18 -2.08 8.49
C PHE A 144 18.47 -2.66 7.88
N GLY A 145 18.82 -3.90 8.21
CA GLY A 145 19.78 -4.70 7.46
C GLY A 145 21.22 -4.31 7.73
N GLY A 146 21.68 -4.49 8.97
CA GLY A 146 23.03 -4.15 9.40
C GLY A 146 24.13 -4.69 8.49
N ASP A 147 24.06 -5.96 8.14
CA ASP A 147 24.99 -6.59 7.20
C ASP A 147 24.49 -6.55 5.76
N MET A 148 23.21 -6.84 5.52
CA MET A 148 22.64 -6.89 4.17
C MET A 148 21.15 -6.52 4.15
N TYR A 149 20.70 -5.96 3.03
CA TYR A 149 19.30 -5.64 2.73
C TYR A 149 18.98 -5.91 1.25
N GLY A 150 17.83 -6.52 0.95
CA GLY A 150 17.18 -6.53 -0.36
C GLY A 150 17.62 -7.56 -1.40
N TYR A 151 18.46 -8.54 -1.03
CA TYR A 151 18.82 -9.63 -1.92
C TYR A 151 17.76 -10.76 -1.88
N ASP A 152 17.04 -10.96 -2.99
CA ASP A 152 15.99 -11.97 -3.18
C ASP A 152 16.45 -13.08 -4.14
N ARG A 153 16.09 -14.34 -3.82
CA ARG A 153 16.45 -15.55 -4.58
C ARG A 153 15.48 -15.85 -5.73
N SER A 154 14.47 -15.02 -5.97
CA SER A 154 13.35 -15.33 -6.87
C SER A 154 13.72 -15.61 -8.34
N SER A 155 14.96 -15.36 -8.76
CA SER A 155 15.40 -15.58 -10.15
C SER A 155 16.53 -16.61 -10.27
N ALA A 156 16.17 -17.88 -10.50
CA ALA A 156 17.00 -18.91 -11.15
C ALA A 156 18.37 -19.32 -10.55
N ASP A 157 18.78 -18.81 -9.39
CA ASP A 157 20.09 -19.13 -8.82
C ASP A 157 20.06 -20.37 -7.90
N LYS A 158 20.68 -21.44 -8.39
CA LYS A 158 20.81 -22.74 -7.72
C LYS A 158 21.75 -22.70 -6.49
N TYR A 159 22.58 -21.66 -6.36
CA TYR A 159 23.78 -21.65 -5.53
C TYR A 159 23.67 -20.73 -4.30
N GLN A 160 24.37 -21.09 -3.22
CA GLN A 160 24.36 -20.39 -1.93
C GLN A 160 25.77 -19.88 -1.57
N PHE A 161 25.84 -18.79 -0.80
CA PHE A 161 27.10 -18.31 -0.20
C PHE A 161 27.62 -19.25 0.88
N ASN A 162 28.94 -19.31 1.04
CA ASN A 162 29.62 -19.88 2.20
C ASN A 162 30.01 -18.77 3.17
N LEU A 163 29.28 -18.66 4.26
CA LEU A 163 29.47 -17.62 5.25
C LEU A 163 30.59 -17.98 6.23
N ARG A 164 31.54 -17.05 6.45
CA ARG A 164 32.67 -17.29 7.38
C ARG A 164 32.39 -16.92 8.84
N ASN A 165 31.27 -16.24 9.12
CA ASN A 165 30.90 -15.77 10.47
C ASN A 165 29.61 -16.44 10.96
N SER A 166 29.48 -16.67 12.27
CA SER A 166 28.33 -17.41 12.83
C SER A 166 27.05 -16.59 13.05
N HIS A 167 27.12 -15.25 12.97
CA HIS A 167 25.99 -14.35 13.20
C HIS A 167 25.97 -13.23 12.16
N ILE A 168 24.83 -13.07 11.47
CA ILE A 168 24.54 -11.97 10.56
C ILE A 168 23.32 -11.21 11.09
N SER A 169 23.40 -9.89 11.08
CA SER A 169 22.26 -8.98 11.21
C SER A 169 21.74 -8.59 9.82
N SER A 170 20.98 -9.46 9.17
CA SER A 170 20.26 -9.15 7.92
C SER A 170 18.81 -8.78 8.23
N THR A 171 18.25 -7.80 7.52
CA THR A 171 16.80 -7.59 7.50
C THR A 171 16.40 -7.26 6.07
N SER A 172 15.47 -8.04 5.53
CA SER A 172 14.65 -7.71 4.37
C SER A 172 13.27 -8.31 4.63
N ASP A 173 12.28 -7.97 3.83
CA ASP A 173 11.13 -8.87 3.70
C ASP A 173 11.69 -10.23 3.23
N ALA A 174 11.48 -11.27 4.01
CA ALA A 174 12.31 -12.47 4.01
C ALA A 174 11.84 -13.50 2.97
N GLU A 175 12.04 -13.23 1.69
CA GLU A 175 12.06 -14.25 0.63
C GLU A 175 13.48 -14.81 0.43
N SER A 176 13.93 -15.56 1.44
CA SER A 176 14.97 -16.61 1.37
C SER A 176 16.46 -16.22 1.35
N MET A 177 16.99 -15.86 2.53
CA MET A 177 18.36 -16.28 2.89
C MET A 177 18.30 -17.52 3.77
N CYS A 178 18.63 -18.68 3.20
CA CYS A 178 18.86 -19.91 3.98
C CYS A 178 20.37 -20.13 4.08
N PHE A 179 20.92 -20.00 5.29
CA PHE A 179 22.29 -20.39 5.60
C PHE A 179 22.29 -21.81 6.18
N CYS A 180 23.16 -22.68 5.67
CA CYS A 180 23.42 -23.98 6.27
C CYS A 180 24.48 -23.80 7.38
N ASP A 181 24.04 -23.54 8.61
CA ASP A 181 24.90 -23.69 9.79
C ASP A 181 24.52 -24.99 10.53
N PRO A 182 25.45 -25.95 10.73
CA PRO A 182 25.16 -27.20 11.44
C PRO A 182 24.85 -27.04 12.94
N LEU A 183 24.90 -25.83 13.52
CA LEU A 183 24.77 -25.67 14.97
C LEU A 183 23.65 -24.77 15.50
N ASN A 184 22.90 -24.01 14.68
CA ASN A 184 21.79 -23.20 15.21
C ASN A 184 20.65 -22.98 14.21
N ALA A 185 19.42 -22.99 14.73
CA ALA A 185 18.18 -22.82 13.96
C ALA A 185 18.08 -21.43 13.27
N PRO A 186 17.47 -21.34 12.08
CA PRO A 186 17.37 -20.10 11.30
C PRO A 186 16.41 -19.11 11.97
N ARG A 187 16.85 -17.85 12.13
CA ARG A 187 16.02 -16.73 12.58
C ARG A 187 15.76 -15.76 11.43
N CYS A 188 14.50 -15.53 11.11
CA CYS A 188 14.06 -14.40 10.28
C CYS A 188 12.91 -13.71 11.03
N TYR A 189 12.81 -12.39 10.96
CA TYR A 189 11.69 -11.62 11.53
C TYR A 189 11.17 -10.69 10.45
N SER A 190 9.85 -10.59 10.32
CA SER A 190 9.17 -9.42 9.73
C SER A 190 7.96 -9.08 10.58
N HIS A 191 7.61 -7.79 10.65
CA HIS A 191 6.52 -7.27 11.47
C HIS A 191 5.61 -6.38 10.62
N GLU A 192 4.31 -6.47 10.94
CA GLU A 192 3.21 -5.48 10.78
C GLU A 192 2.28 -5.61 9.56
N ILE A 193 1.22 -6.41 9.71
CA ILE A 193 -0.22 -5.98 9.84
C ILE A 193 -1.17 -7.15 9.49
N ARG A 194 -2.00 -7.64 10.45
CA ARG A 194 -3.32 -8.38 10.30
C ARG A 194 -3.69 -9.29 11.51
N THR A 195 -4.11 -8.65 12.59
CA THR A 195 -4.24 -9.07 14.01
C THR A 195 -4.90 -10.41 14.40
N ILE A 196 -5.55 -11.20 13.52
CA ILE A 196 -6.15 -12.51 13.89
C ILE A 196 -5.89 -13.58 12.81
N VAL A 197 -6.04 -13.21 11.53
CA VAL A 197 -5.83 -14.10 10.40
C VAL A 197 -4.34 -14.47 10.25
N ILE A 198 -3.43 -13.57 10.64
CA ILE A 198 -1.98 -13.84 10.72
C ILE A 198 -1.64 -15.04 11.57
N VAL A 199 -2.33 -15.19 12.70
CA VAL A 199 -2.07 -16.31 13.63
C VAL A 199 -2.39 -17.65 12.97
N LEU A 200 -3.33 -17.64 12.02
CA LEU A 200 -3.71 -18.82 11.25
C LEU A 200 -2.86 -19.00 9.99
N HIS A 201 -1.94 -18.08 9.71
CA HIS A 201 -1.13 -18.14 8.51
C HIS A 201 0.10 -19.04 8.75
N LYS A 202 0.12 -20.14 8.01
CA LYS A 202 1.14 -21.19 8.07
C LYS A 202 2.13 -20.98 6.93
N ARG A 203 3.42 -21.22 7.19
CA ARG A 203 4.47 -21.32 6.18
C ARG A 203 5.07 -22.71 6.21
N GLU A 204 5.15 -23.38 5.06
CA GLU A 204 5.90 -24.63 4.92
C GLU A 204 7.29 -24.35 4.39
N VAL A 205 8.31 -24.85 5.09
CA VAL A 205 9.71 -24.72 4.67
C VAL A 205 10.30 -26.12 4.51
N THR A 206 10.84 -26.41 3.34
CA THR A 206 11.59 -27.64 3.07
C THR A 206 13.07 -27.41 3.38
N LEU A 207 13.57 -28.05 4.43
CA LEU A 207 14.99 -28.06 4.77
C LEU A 207 15.67 -29.20 4.02
N HIS A 208 16.60 -28.85 3.13
CA HIS A 208 17.48 -29.81 2.46
C HIS A 208 18.79 -29.91 3.25
N CYS A 209 18.90 -30.92 4.10
CA CYS A 209 20.13 -31.20 4.84
C CYS A 209 21.11 -32.04 3.99
N THR A 210 22.40 -31.96 4.31
CA THR A 210 23.53 -32.57 3.57
C THR A 210 23.47 -34.09 3.39
N ASN A 211 22.59 -34.80 4.11
CA ASN A 211 22.42 -36.25 4.02
C ASN A 211 21.06 -36.63 3.43
N GLU A 212 20.77 -36.28 2.17
CA GLU A 212 19.57 -36.70 1.38
C GLU A 212 18.17 -36.60 2.03
N SER A 213 18.08 -36.14 3.27
CA SER A 213 16.86 -36.12 4.07
C SER A 213 16.22 -34.75 3.93
N VAL A 214 15.16 -34.69 3.14
CA VAL A 214 14.28 -33.52 3.06
C VAL A 214 13.40 -33.53 4.30
N ARG A 215 13.53 -32.50 5.16
CA ARG A 215 12.65 -32.31 6.31
C ARG A 215 11.76 -31.10 6.09
N SER A 216 10.46 -31.30 5.95
CA SER A 216 9.49 -30.20 5.95
C SER A 216 9.19 -29.78 7.39
N VAL A 217 9.33 -28.48 7.66
CA VAL A 217 8.97 -27.87 8.95
C VAL A 217 7.89 -26.83 8.68
N SER A 218 6.82 -26.87 9.48
CA SER A 218 5.74 -25.90 9.43
C SER A 218 5.97 -24.83 10.50
N LEU A 219 6.12 -23.60 10.06
CA LEU A 219 6.47 -22.45 10.87
C LEU A 219 5.34 -21.41 10.82
N TRP A 220 5.25 -20.59 11.86
CA TRP A 220 4.36 -19.44 11.84
C TRP A 220 4.87 -18.40 10.83
N TYR A 221 3.97 -17.81 10.05
CA TYR A 221 4.32 -16.93 8.95
C TYR A 221 5.10 -15.68 9.38
N GLU A 222 4.68 -14.99 10.45
CA GLU A 222 5.33 -13.76 10.94
C GLU A 222 6.66 -14.03 11.65
N ASP A 223 6.71 -15.11 12.43
CA ASP A 223 7.90 -15.49 13.17
C ASP A 223 8.29 -16.93 12.85
N PRO A 224 9.19 -17.13 11.87
CA PRO A 224 9.72 -18.44 11.52
C PRO A 224 10.56 -19.10 12.62
N ASN A 225 10.81 -18.45 13.76
CA ASN A 225 11.39 -19.11 14.94
C ASN A 225 10.37 -19.96 15.70
N VAL A 226 9.08 -19.77 15.43
CA VAL A 226 8.01 -20.43 16.18
C VAL A 226 7.37 -21.51 15.33
N GLU A 227 7.48 -22.75 15.79
CA GLU A 227 6.81 -23.86 15.14
C GLU A 227 5.28 -23.65 15.14
N TYR A 228 4.68 -23.88 13.98
CA TYR A 228 3.26 -23.67 13.78
C TYR A 228 2.44 -24.56 14.72
N ALA A 229 1.41 -23.97 15.33
CA ALA A 229 0.52 -24.60 16.31
C ALA A 229 1.24 -25.33 17.48
N LYS A 230 2.46 -24.91 17.85
CA LYS A 230 3.21 -25.47 18.98
C LYS A 230 3.66 -24.40 19.98
N GLY A 231 4.01 -24.84 21.20
CA GLY A 231 4.51 -23.97 22.26
C GLY A 231 3.56 -22.79 22.55
N LYS A 232 4.12 -21.57 22.57
CA LYS A 232 3.36 -20.33 22.81
C LYS A 232 2.36 -20.02 21.67
N HIS A 233 2.69 -20.39 20.44
CA HIS A 233 1.80 -20.19 19.29
C HIS A 233 0.56 -21.09 19.35
N ALA A 234 0.63 -22.27 19.96
CA ALA A 234 -0.55 -23.14 20.14
C ALA A 234 -1.68 -22.44 20.92
N GLY A 235 -1.33 -21.68 21.97
CA GLY A 235 -2.29 -20.91 22.75
C GLY A 235 -2.91 -19.77 21.95
N LEU A 236 -2.08 -19.03 21.20
CA LEU A 236 -2.54 -17.94 20.33
C LEU A 236 -3.43 -18.46 19.19
N PHE A 237 -3.03 -19.57 18.57
CA PHE A 237 -3.78 -20.27 17.53
C PHE A 237 -5.14 -20.73 18.05
N GLY A 238 -5.19 -21.35 19.24
CA GLY A 238 -6.43 -21.73 19.90
C GLY A 238 -7.35 -20.54 20.17
N PHE A 239 -6.78 -19.41 20.64
CA PHE A 239 -7.53 -18.17 20.85
C PHE A 239 -8.07 -17.59 19.55
N ALA A 240 -7.26 -17.53 18.48
CA ALA A 240 -7.69 -17.06 17.17
C ALA A 240 -8.82 -17.92 16.59
N LEU A 241 -8.73 -19.24 16.75
CA LEU A 241 -9.77 -20.17 16.34
C LEU A 241 -11.06 -19.98 17.15
N LEU A 242 -10.94 -19.80 18.48
CA LEU A 242 -12.08 -19.48 19.35
C LEU A 242 -12.75 -18.18 18.90
N VAL A 243 -12.01 -17.10 18.70
CA VAL A 243 -12.58 -15.82 18.25
C VAL A 243 -13.27 -15.96 16.89
N THR A 244 -12.67 -16.72 15.97
CA THR A 244 -13.23 -16.96 14.65
C THR A 244 -14.55 -17.74 14.73
N VAL A 245 -14.59 -18.82 15.51
CA VAL A 245 -15.76 -19.70 15.64
C VAL A 245 -16.90 -19.07 16.44
N PHE A 246 -16.60 -18.34 17.52
CA PHE A 246 -17.62 -17.81 18.42
C PHE A 246 -18.06 -16.38 18.11
N PHE A 247 -17.25 -15.57 17.42
CA PHE A 247 -17.57 -14.18 17.15
C PHE A 247 -17.66 -13.88 15.66
N VAL A 248 -16.64 -14.21 14.87
CA VAL A 248 -16.58 -13.82 13.44
C VAL A 248 -17.63 -14.56 12.61
N ILE A 249 -17.67 -15.90 12.70
CA ILE A 249 -18.64 -16.72 11.94
C ILE A 249 -20.08 -16.43 12.40
N PRO A 250 -20.41 -16.38 13.70
CA PRO A 250 -21.77 -16.09 14.13
C PRO A 250 -22.21 -14.68 13.76
N TYR A 251 -21.34 -13.67 13.84
CA TYR A 251 -21.65 -12.31 13.44
C TYR A 251 -21.94 -12.19 11.94
N THR A 252 -21.10 -12.80 11.10
CA THR A 252 -21.30 -12.79 9.64
C THR A 252 -22.57 -13.52 9.25
N LEU A 253 -22.84 -14.69 9.85
CA LEU A 253 -24.06 -15.45 9.64
C LEU A 253 -25.30 -14.69 10.14
N PHE A 254 -25.20 -14.00 11.26
CA PHE A 254 -26.26 -13.18 11.83
C PHE A 254 -26.69 -12.06 10.88
N LEU A 255 -25.74 -11.34 10.30
CA LEU A 255 -26.03 -10.30 9.31
C LEU A 255 -26.57 -10.87 7.98
N LEU A 256 -26.03 -12.00 7.53
CA LEU A 256 -26.46 -12.64 6.28
C LEU A 256 -27.88 -13.21 6.37
N LEU A 257 -28.21 -13.91 7.47
CA LEU A 257 -29.49 -14.58 7.67
C LEU A 257 -30.51 -13.74 8.44
N ASN A 258 -30.26 -12.44 8.60
CA ASN A 258 -31.11 -11.51 9.34
C ASN A 258 -32.60 -11.61 8.93
N CYS A 259 -32.90 -11.67 7.63
CA CYS A 259 -34.27 -11.79 7.13
C CYS A 259 -34.97 -13.08 7.60
N PHE A 260 -34.24 -14.20 7.67
CA PHE A 260 -34.77 -15.46 8.19
C PHE A 260 -35.01 -15.39 9.70
N PHE A 261 -34.07 -14.78 10.44
CA PHE A 261 -34.20 -14.58 11.87
C PHE A 261 -35.41 -13.69 12.21
N GLU A 262 -35.62 -12.59 11.48
CA GLU A 262 -36.78 -11.73 11.67
C GLU A 262 -38.11 -12.48 11.45
N LYS A 263 -38.17 -13.34 10.43
CA LYS A 263 -39.37 -14.13 10.10
C LYS A 263 -39.64 -15.28 11.06
N TYR A 264 -38.61 -15.97 11.55
CA TYR A 264 -38.76 -17.15 12.43
C TYR A 264 -38.76 -16.82 13.92
N LEU A 265 -37.86 -15.94 14.40
CA LEU A 265 -37.69 -15.66 15.83
C LEU A 265 -38.77 -14.72 16.39
N SER A 266 -39.39 -13.89 15.56
CA SER A 266 -40.51 -13.02 15.97
C SER A 266 -41.77 -13.79 16.41
N ASN A 267 -41.90 -15.04 15.94
CA ASN A 267 -43.02 -15.92 16.26
C ASN A 267 -42.91 -16.60 17.64
N PHE A 268 -41.71 -16.72 18.21
CA PHE A 268 -41.51 -17.34 19.53
C PHE A 268 -41.44 -16.28 20.65
N LYS A 269 -42.26 -16.44 21.71
CA LYS A 269 -42.37 -15.49 22.83
C LYS A 269 -41.04 -15.18 23.54
N VAL A 270 -40.19 -16.19 23.76
CA VAL A 270 -38.89 -16.04 24.45
C VAL A 270 -37.89 -15.28 23.57
N PHE A 271 -37.81 -15.66 22.29
CA PHE A 271 -36.90 -15.06 21.33
C PHE A 271 -37.31 -13.65 20.92
N ARG A 272 -38.59 -13.27 21.04
CA ARG A 272 -39.05 -11.89 20.82
C ARG A 272 -38.37 -10.88 21.72
N LYS A 273 -38.13 -11.21 22.99
CA LYS A 273 -37.43 -10.32 23.94
C LYS A 273 -35.96 -10.14 23.55
N LEU A 274 -35.28 -11.23 23.20
CA LEU A 274 -33.90 -11.19 22.73
C LEU A 274 -33.79 -10.42 21.40
N TRP A 275 -34.69 -10.69 20.46
CA TRP A 275 -34.77 -10.01 19.18
C TRP A 275 -34.99 -8.51 19.32
N SER A 276 -35.84 -8.08 20.26
CA SER A 276 -36.06 -6.64 20.51
C SER A 276 -34.81 -5.88 20.92
N HIS A 277 -33.81 -6.57 21.51
CA HIS A 277 -32.53 -5.97 21.88
C HIS A 277 -31.56 -5.88 20.70
N PHE A 278 -31.57 -6.88 19.81
CA PHE A 278 -30.70 -6.89 18.61
C PHE A 278 -31.25 -6.09 17.44
N LYS A 279 -32.57 -5.88 17.39
CA LYS A 279 -33.24 -5.15 16.31
C LYS A 279 -32.66 -3.76 16.03
N PRO A 280 -32.38 -2.89 17.03
CA PRO A 280 -31.76 -1.59 16.78
C PRO A 280 -30.38 -1.69 16.09
N ILE A 281 -29.59 -2.71 16.41
CA ILE A 281 -28.27 -2.93 15.81
C ILE A 281 -28.44 -3.32 14.34
N ILE A 282 -29.34 -4.26 14.06
CA ILE A 282 -29.67 -4.68 12.70
C ILE A 282 -30.20 -3.50 11.87
N ASP A 283 -31.14 -2.74 12.43
CA ASP A 283 -31.76 -1.60 11.75
C ASP A 283 -30.73 -0.50 11.45
N ALA A 284 -29.66 -0.39 12.25
CA ALA A 284 -28.54 0.50 11.94
C ALA A 284 -27.73 0.05 10.70
N TYR A 285 -27.49 -1.26 10.54
CA TYR A 285 -26.79 -1.81 9.36
C TYR A 285 -27.68 -1.84 8.10
N SER A 286 -28.94 -2.24 8.25
CA SER A 286 -29.87 -2.46 7.13
C SER A 286 -30.77 -1.25 6.82
N GLY A 287 -30.75 -0.21 7.65
CA GLY A 287 -31.62 0.97 7.53
C GLY A 287 -31.73 1.59 6.13
N PRO A 288 -30.62 1.88 5.42
CA PRO A 288 -30.67 2.51 4.11
C PRO A 288 -31.12 1.57 2.97
N MET A 289 -31.25 0.27 3.25
CA MET A 289 -31.55 -0.77 2.25
C MET A 289 -33.06 -1.00 2.12
N LYS A 290 -33.47 -1.54 0.96
CA LYS A 290 -34.83 -2.06 0.77
C LYS A 290 -35.01 -3.31 1.64
N ASP A 291 -36.24 -3.58 2.06
CA ASP A 291 -36.53 -4.68 3.00
C ASP A 291 -36.20 -6.06 2.42
N GLU A 292 -36.28 -6.20 1.10
CA GLU A 292 -35.93 -7.42 0.35
C GLU A 292 -34.41 -7.70 0.35
N TYR A 293 -33.57 -6.67 0.50
CA TYR A 293 -32.12 -6.76 0.36
C TYR A 293 -31.35 -6.52 1.66
N ARG A 294 -32.01 -6.67 2.83
CA ARG A 294 -31.37 -6.48 4.15
C ARG A 294 -30.18 -7.41 4.42
N PHE A 295 -30.03 -8.50 3.66
CA PHE A 295 -28.92 -9.46 3.74
C PHE A 295 -27.61 -8.94 3.09
N TRP A 296 -27.68 -7.85 2.32
CA TRP A 296 -26.55 -7.34 1.54
C TRP A 296 -25.27 -7.04 2.36
N PRO A 297 -25.32 -6.47 3.58
CA PRO A 297 -24.12 -6.26 4.39
C PRO A 297 -23.43 -7.58 4.77
N GLY A 298 -24.23 -8.62 5.05
CA GLY A 298 -23.71 -9.97 5.29
C GLY A 298 -23.07 -10.56 4.03
N LEU A 299 -23.67 -10.35 2.85
CA LEU A 299 -23.10 -10.78 1.57
C LEU A 299 -21.75 -10.10 1.30
N LEU A 300 -21.63 -8.79 1.55
CA LEU A 300 -20.36 -8.06 1.40
C LEU A 300 -19.27 -8.57 2.35
N LEU A 301 -19.63 -9.06 3.55
CA LEU A 301 -18.67 -9.71 4.45
C LEU A 301 -18.25 -11.09 3.94
N VAL A 302 -19.20 -11.88 3.44
CA VAL A 302 -18.92 -13.20 2.84
C VAL A 302 -18.04 -13.07 1.59
N ALA A 303 -18.24 -12.03 0.78
CA ALA A 303 -17.42 -11.73 -0.38
C ALA A 303 -15.92 -11.53 -0.04
N ARG A 304 -15.58 -11.23 1.22
CA ARG A 304 -14.19 -11.11 1.67
C ARG A 304 -13.53 -12.46 1.98
N ILE A 305 -14.31 -13.52 2.22
CA ILE A 305 -13.80 -14.84 2.60
C ILE A 305 -12.91 -15.44 1.50
N PRO A 306 -13.30 -15.46 0.20
CA PRO A 306 -12.43 -15.96 -0.87
C PRO A 306 -11.08 -15.24 -0.93
N VAL A 307 -11.09 -13.91 -0.74
CA VAL A 307 -9.88 -13.07 -0.74
C VAL A 307 -8.97 -13.40 0.45
N LEU A 308 -9.55 -13.62 1.63
CA LEU A 308 -8.82 -14.05 2.83
C LEU A 308 -8.25 -15.46 2.66
N LEU A 309 -9.03 -16.38 2.08
CA LEU A 309 -8.63 -17.76 1.85
C LEU A 309 -7.49 -17.85 0.82
N SER A 310 -7.52 -17.03 -0.23
CA SER A 310 -6.44 -16.99 -1.23
C SER A 310 -5.11 -16.53 -0.64
N VAL A 311 -5.12 -15.63 0.36
CA VAL A 311 -3.88 -15.24 1.06
C VAL A 311 -3.29 -16.43 1.82
N THR A 312 -4.15 -17.30 2.38
CA THR A 312 -3.69 -18.45 3.16
C THR A 312 -3.27 -19.67 2.34
N LEU A 313 -3.68 -19.76 1.07
CA LEU A 313 -3.50 -20.96 0.24
C LEU A 313 -2.39 -20.85 -0.80
N VAL A 314 -1.89 -19.64 -1.10
CA VAL A 314 -0.86 -19.45 -2.14
C VAL A 314 0.49 -19.19 -1.47
N ASP A 315 1.36 -20.20 -1.49
CA ASP A 315 2.68 -20.19 -0.84
C ASP A 315 3.76 -19.37 -1.59
N SER A 316 3.51 -18.95 -2.84
CA SER A 316 4.49 -18.23 -3.67
C SER A 316 4.10 -16.76 -3.87
N PHE A 317 4.83 -15.81 -3.28
CA PHE A 317 4.44 -14.39 -3.19
C PHE A 317 4.19 -13.71 -4.55
N ILE A 318 5.04 -13.93 -5.56
CA ILE A 318 4.92 -13.32 -6.90
C ILE A 318 3.70 -13.84 -7.68
N GLN A 319 3.45 -15.15 -7.61
CA GLN A 319 2.25 -15.74 -8.21
C GLN A 319 1.00 -15.42 -7.37
N SER A 320 1.16 -15.24 -6.05
CA SER A 320 0.11 -14.85 -5.13
C SER A 320 -0.37 -13.43 -5.36
N HIS A 321 0.51 -12.45 -5.63
CA HIS A 321 0.09 -11.05 -5.72
C HIS A 321 -0.84 -10.83 -6.92
N SER A 322 -0.42 -11.31 -8.11
CA SER A 322 -1.24 -11.25 -9.32
C SER A 322 -2.51 -12.09 -9.21
N PHE A 323 -2.43 -13.28 -8.60
CA PHE A 323 -3.60 -14.13 -8.34
C PHE A 323 -4.57 -13.50 -7.33
N LEU A 324 -4.09 -12.87 -6.28
CA LEU A 324 -4.86 -12.17 -5.26
C LEU A 324 -5.58 -10.96 -5.85
N LEU A 325 -4.87 -10.16 -6.66
CA LEU A 325 -5.47 -9.05 -7.38
C LEU A 325 -6.54 -9.54 -8.38
N SER A 326 -6.29 -10.64 -9.08
CA SER A 326 -7.27 -11.27 -9.99
C SER A 326 -8.51 -11.79 -9.25
N MET A 327 -8.32 -12.48 -8.12
CA MET A 327 -9.41 -12.95 -7.26
C MET A 327 -10.20 -11.79 -6.65
N LEU A 328 -9.53 -10.73 -6.21
CA LEU A 328 -10.20 -9.52 -5.74
C LEU A 328 -11.02 -8.88 -6.87
N LEU A 329 -10.47 -8.78 -8.08
CA LEU A 329 -11.17 -8.23 -9.23
C LEU A 329 -12.41 -9.06 -9.58
N THR A 330 -12.31 -10.39 -9.60
CA THR A 330 -13.47 -11.27 -9.88
C THR A 330 -14.57 -11.11 -8.83
N VAL A 331 -14.23 -11.07 -7.54
CA VAL A 331 -15.19 -10.81 -6.46
C VAL A 331 -15.88 -9.45 -6.65
N LEU A 332 -15.13 -8.39 -6.99
CA LEU A 332 -15.69 -7.06 -7.19
C LEU A 332 -16.63 -7.00 -8.40
N VAL A 333 -16.27 -7.66 -9.51
CA VAL A 333 -17.13 -7.78 -10.70
C VAL A 333 -18.42 -8.54 -10.37
N ILE A 334 -18.34 -9.62 -9.58
CA ILE A 334 -19.52 -10.36 -9.12
C ILE A 334 -20.43 -9.45 -8.29
N VAL A 335 -19.88 -8.72 -7.31
CA VAL A 335 -20.66 -7.81 -6.46
C VAL A 335 -21.32 -6.71 -7.30
N LEU A 336 -20.59 -6.08 -8.23
CA LEU A 336 -21.15 -5.08 -9.16
C LEU A 336 -22.26 -5.66 -10.04
N SER A 337 -22.08 -6.87 -10.55
CA SER A 337 -23.10 -7.54 -11.37
C SER A 337 -24.38 -7.82 -10.58
N LEU A 338 -24.26 -8.28 -9.32
CA LEU A 338 -25.39 -8.51 -8.43
C LEU A 338 -26.11 -7.20 -8.08
N SER A 339 -25.37 -6.13 -7.78
CA SER A 339 -25.95 -4.79 -7.53
C SER A 339 -26.78 -4.31 -8.72
N HIS A 340 -26.32 -4.57 -9.95
CA HIS A 340 -27.02 -4.21 -11.17
C HIS A 340 -28.27 -5.09 -11.39
N CYS A 341 -28.15 -6.41 -11.25
CA CYS A 341 -29.26 -7.35 -11.38
C CYS A 341 -30.42 -7.05 -10.41
N PHE A 342 -30.12 -6.56 -9.21
CA PHE A 342 -31.13 -6.20 -8.20
C PHE A 342 -31.80 -4.84 -8.42
N GLY A 343 -31.43 -4.09 -9.46
CA GLY A 343 -32.00 -2.78 -9.75
C GLY A 343 -31.74 -1.75 -8.64
N GLY A 344 -30.65 -1.93 -7.89
CA GLY A 344 -30.28 -1.14 -6.72
C GLY A 344 -30.82 -1.69 -5.40
N VAL A 345 -29.90 -1.90 -4.46
CA VAL A 345 -30.12 -2.44 -3.12
C VAL A 345 -30.67 -1.40 -2.14
N TYR A 346 -30.28 -0.14 -2.30
CA TYR A 346 -30.65 0.95 -1.40
C TYR A 346 -31.97 1.60 -1.77
N LYS A 347 -32.67 2.12 -0.74
CA LYS A 347 -33.92 2.90 -0.88
C LYS A 347 -33.71 4.16 -1.71
N LYS A 348 -32.61 4.88 -1.47
CA LYS A 348 -32.26 6.11 -2.22
C LYS A 348 -31.36 5.78 -3.40
N ARG A 349 -31.70 6.29 -4.58
CA ARG A 349 -30.89 6.12 -5.81
C ARG A 349 -29.45 6.60 -5.66
N ILE A 350 -29.23 7.70 -4.94
CA ILE A 350 -27.90 8.26 -4.69
C ILE A 350 -26.99 7.25 -3.97
N ASN A 351 -27.50 6.49 -3.01
CA ASN A 351 -26.71 5.50 -2.28
C ASN A 351 -26.27 4.34 -3.19
N ASN A 352 -27.13 3.93 -4.14
CA ASN A 352 -26.76 2.94 -5.16
C ASN A 352 -25.64 3.48 -6.07
N VAL A 353 -25.74 4.76 -6.47
CA VAL A 353 -24.69 5.40 -7.29
C VAL A 353 -23.37 5.50 -6.53
N LEU A 354 -23.41 5.86 -5.25
CA LEU A 354 -22.22 5.94 -4.39
C LEU A 354 -21.55 4.58 -4.19
N GLU A 355 -22.33 3.51 -3.95
CA GLU A 355 -21.76 2.16 -3.84
C GLU A 355 -21.08 1.73 -5.14
N VAL A 356 -21.74 1.93 -6.28
CA VAL A 356 -21.15 1.64 -7.59
C VAL A 356 -19.90 2.48 -7.82
N TRP A 357 -19.89 3.77 -7.46
CA TRP A 357 -18.73 4.64 -7.56
C TRP A 357 -17.53 4.11 -6.77
N PHE A 358 -17.73 3.72 -5.52
CA PHE A 358 -16.64 3.19 -4.68
C PHE A 358 -16.15 1.82 -5.15
N LEU A 359 -17.05 0.92 -5.52
CA LEU A 359 -16.69 -0.39 -6.07
C LEU A 359 -15.96 -0.26 -7.41
N PHE A 360 -16.40 0.66 -8.26
CA PHE A 360 -15.77 0.92 -9.55
C PHE A 360 -14.38 1.54 -9.39
N ASN A 361 -14.20 2.48 -8.48
CA ASN A 361 -12.89 3.04 -8.14
C ASN A 361 -11.92 1.94 -7.66
N LEU A 362 -12.41 1.01 -6.82
CA LEU A 362 -11.64 -0.14 -6.37
C LEU A 362 -11.30 -1.10 -7.52
N CYS A 363 -12.25 -1.37 -8.43
CA CYS A 363 -11.99 -2.16 -9.65
C CYS A 363 -10.92 -1.52 -10.53
N ILE A 364 -10.95 -0.20 -10.74
CA ILE A 364 -9.92 0.51 -11.52
C ILE A 364 -8.56 0.37 -10.84
N MET A 365 -8.49 0.58 -9.53
CA MET A 365 -7.26 0.46 -8.77
C MET A 365 -6.64 -0.93 -8.94
N VAL A 366 -7.43 -1.99 -8.75
CA VAL A 366 -6.98 -3.39 -8.90
C VAL A 366 -6.65 -3.72 -10.34
N GLY A 367 -7.49 -3.33 -11.30
CA GLY A 367 -7.31 -3.60 -12.72
C GLY A 367 -6.06 -2.92 -13.29
N LEU A 368 -5.80 -1.67 -12.93
CA LEU A 368 -4.57 -0.96 -13.33
C LEU A 368 -3.33 -1.56 -12.66
N SER A 369 -3.45 -1.99 -11.40
CA SER A 369 -2.36 -2.68 -10.70
C SER A 369 -1.98 -4.00 -11.38
N VAL A 370 -2.92 -4.66 -12.07
CA VAL A 370 -2.64 -5.88 -12.85
C VAL A 370 -2.14 -5.56 -14.26
N ALA A 371 -2.63 -4.49 -14.88
CA ALA A 371 -2.31 -4.15 -16.26
C ALA A 371 -0.96 -3.45 -16.43
N VAL A 372 -0.46 -2.77 -15.38
CA VAL A 372 0.76 -1.97 -15.41
C VAL A 372 1.89 -2.73 -14.73
N ASN A 373 2.90 -3.15 -15.49
CA ASN A 373 4.07 -3.86 -14.97
C ASN A 373 5.17 -2.95 -14.39
N GLU A 374 5.00 -1.62 -14.45
CA GLU A 374 5.95 -0.65 -13.92
C GLU A 374 5.53 -0.18 -12.52
N GLU A 375 6.29 -0.54 -11.48
CA GLU A 375 5.97 -0.26 -10.07
C GLU A 375 5.78 1.25 -9.79
N SER A 376 6.59 2.10 -10.41
CA SER A 376 6.49 3.56 -10.26
C SER A 376 5.15 4.10 -10.75
N LYS A 377 4.62 3.54 -11.85
CA LYS A 377 3.31 3.90 -12.38
C LYS A 377 2.18 3.32 -11.53
N VAL A 378 2.32 2.08 -11.03
CA VAL A 378 1.34 1.46 -10.12
C VAL A 378 1.15 2.30 -8.86
N LEU A 379 2.25 2.76 -8.25
CA LEU A 379 2.20 3.60 -7.04
C LEU A 379 1.48 4.93 -7.31
N VAL A 380 1.75 5.57 -8.45
CA VAL A 380 1.08 6.82 -8.84
C VAL A 380 -0.43 6.61 -9.01
N TRP A 381 -0.84 5.53 -9.68
CA TRP A 381 -2.27 5.21 -9.85
C TRP A 381 -2.95 4.88 -8.52
N TYR A 382 -2.29 4.09 -7.67
CA TYR A 382 -2.77 3.77 -6.33
C TYR A 382 -3.03 5.04 -5.52
N ASN A 383 -2.04 5.95 -5.44
CA ASN A 383 -2.17 7.22 -4.73
C ASN A 383 -3.27 8.10 -5.32
N THR A 384 -3.44 8.07 -6.65
CA THR A 384 -4.51 8.81 -7.34
C THR A 384 -5.89 8.26 -6.97
N CYS A 385 -6.10 6.94 -7.05
CA CYS A 385 -7.36 6.29 -6.65
C CYS A 385 -7.67 6.54 -5.18
N LEU A 386 -6.67 6.43 -4.30
CA LEU A 386 -6.81 6.71 -2.87
C LEU A 386 -7.19 8.18 -2.61
N SER A 387 -6.59 9.12 -3.34
CA SER A 387 -6.93 10.54 -3.23
C SER A 387 -8.38 10.81 -3.66
N VAL A 388 -8.85 10.18 -4.74
CA VAL A 388 -10.25 10.26 -5.19
C VAL A 388 -11.20 9.69 -4.14
N PHE A 389 -10.82 8.58 -3.51
CA PHE A 389 -11.59 7.98 -2.42
C PHE A 389 -11.72 8.92 -1.22
N ILE A 390 -10.59 9.46 -0.75
CA ILE A 390 -10.53 10.37 0.41
C ILE A 390 -11.34 11.64 0.11
N PHE A 391 -11.17 12.22 -1.08
CA PHE A 391 -11.92 13.41 -1.48
C PHE A 391 -13.43 13.15 -1.52
N SER A 392 -13.86 12.02 -2.11
CA SER A 392 -15.27 11.61 -2.12
C SER A 392 -15.83 11.45 -0.71
N PHE A 393 -15.04 10.85 0.19
CA PHE A 393 -15.41 10.69 1.59
C PHE A 393 -15.56 12.03 2.31
N ILE A 394 -14.61 12.95 2.13
CA ILE A 394 -14.68 14.31 2.69
C ILE A 394 -15.93 15.04 2.20
N LEU A 395 -16.26 14.95 0.91
CA LEU A 395 -17.48 15.55 0.36
C LEU A 395 -18.76 14.99 1.00
N ILE A 396 -18.82 13.67 1.23
CA ILE A 396 -19.97 13.03 1.89
C ILE A 396 -20.10 13.53 3.33
N VAL A 397 -18.99 13.57 4.09
CA VAL A 397 -18.98 14.09 5.46
C VAL A 397 -19.37 15.56 5.50
N ALA A 398 -18.81 16.39 4.63
CA ALA A 398 -19.12 17.81 4.53
C ALA A 398 -20.59 18.04 4.16
N TYR A 399 -21.15 17.25 3.25
CA TYR A 399 -22.57 17.30 2.88
C TYR A 399 -23.48 16.98 4.08
N HIS A 400 -23.19 15.90 4.81
CA HIS A 400 -23.98 15.55 6.00
C HIS A 400 -23.82 16.56 7.13
N PHE A 401 -22.61 17.09 7.31
CA PHE A 401 -22.34 18.16 8.27
C PHE A 401 -23.11 19.43 7.92
N HIS A 402 -23.10 19.85 6.65
CA HIS A 402 -23.89 20.96 6.15
C HIS A 402 -25.39 20.74 6.34
N LEU A 403 -25.90 19.55 6.02
CA LEU A 403 -27.31 19.20 6.20
C LEU A 403 -27.71 19.31 7.68
N GLN A 404 -26.87 18.81 8.59
CA GLN A 404 -27.12 18.89 10.03
C GLN A 404 -27.05 20.33 10.56
N LEU A 405 -26.13 21.15 10.04
CA LEU A 405 -26.03 22.58 10.34
C LEU A 405 -27.25 23.35 9.82
N SER A 406 -27.74 23.07 8.61
CA SER A 406 -28.90 23.76 8.03
C SER A 406 -30.20 23.55 8.81
N HIS A 407 -30.30 22.47 9.58
CA HIS A 407 -31.44 22.24 10.47
C HIS A 407 -31.36 23.03 11.79
N MET A 408 -30.21 23.65 12.11
CA MET A 408 -30.09 24.53 13.26
C MET A 408 -30.60 25.92 12.90
N LYS A 409 -31.66 26.39 13.58
CA LYS A 409 -32.23 27.75 13.40
C LYS A 409 -31.20 28.89 13.54
N CYS A 410 -30.09 28.65 14.23
CA CYS A 410 -28.98 29.58 14.38
C CYS A 410 -28.14 29.74 13.10
N TYR A 411 -28.03 28.69 12.29
CA TYR A 411 -27.23 28.68 11.06
C TYR A 411 -27.88 29.55 9.97
N ASP A 412 -29.21 29.52 9.83
CA ASP A 412 -29.95 30.43 8.94
C ASP A 412 -29.72 31.90 9.27
N ALA A 413 -29.64 32.23 10.57
CA ALA A 413 -29.32 33.60 11.01
C ALA A 413 -27.87 33.99 10.70
N LEU A 414 -26.94 33.04 10.79
CA LEU A 414 -25.52 33.25 10.55
C LEU A 414 -25.20 33.38 9.05
N ILE A 415 -25.83 32.55 8.21
CA ILE A 415 -25.77 32.65 6.75
C ILE A 415 -26.38 33.96 6.26
N LYS A 416 -27.58 34.33 6.73
CA LYS A 416 -28.20 35.62 6.36
C LYS A 416 -27.32 36.81 6.75
N LYS A 417 -26.60 36.72 7.86
CA LYS A 417 -25.68 37.77 8.32
C LYS A 417 -24.39 37.84 7.49
N LEU A 418 -23.91 36.71 6.96
CA LEU A 418 -22.76 36.64 6.06
C LEU A 418 -23.09 37.19 4.66
N PHE A 419 -24.22 36.78 4.07
CA PHE A 419 -24.64 37.26 2.75
C PHE A 419 -25.04 38.74 2.76
N LYS A 420 -25.72 39.21 3.82
CA LYS A 420 -26.07 40.64 3.95
C LYS A 420 -24.84 41.54 4.05
N LYS A 421 -23.72 41.03 4.56
CA LYS A 421 -22.46 41.76 4.65
C LYS A 421 -21.75 41.86 3.29
N GLN A 422 -22.00 40.91 2.40
CA GLN A 422 -21.41 40.87 1.06
C GLN A 422 -22.17 41.78 0.08
N ASP A 423 -23.50 41.88 0.22
CA ASP A 423 -24.30 42.85 -0.56
C ASP A 423 -24.03 44.32 -0.17
N GLU A 424 -23.57 44.61 1.05
CA GLU A 424 -23.16 45.96 1.48
C GLU A 424 -21.75 46.35 0.99
N ASP A 425 -20.90 45.37 0.65
CA ASP A 425 -19.52 45.60 0.20
C ASP A 425 -19.38 45.66 -1.34
N ASP A 426 -20.43 45.30 -2.10
CA ASP A 426 -20.46 45.27 -3.58
C ASP A 426 -21.21 46.47 -4.22
N GLU A 427 -21.27 47.64 -3.55
CA GLU A 427 -21.77 48.87 -4.20
C GLU A 427 -20.63 49.50 -5.05
N PRO A 428 -20.73 49.54 -6.40
CA PRO A 428 -19.70 50.15 -7.22
C PRO A 428 -19.80 51.67 -7.13
N LEU A 429 -18.67 52.28 -6.75
CA LEU A 429 -18.41 53.71 -6.73
C LEU A 429 -18.53 54.30 -8.14
N LEU A 430 -19.74 54.68 -8.55
CA LEU A 430 -19.99 55.49 -9.74
C LEU A 430 -20.23 56.95 -9.35
N ASP A 431 -19.19 57.72 -9.64
CA ASP A 431 -19.06 59.17 -9.56
C ASP A 431 -20.17 59.89 -10.37
N VAL A 432 -20.88 60.77 -9.67
CA VAL A 432 -21.48 62.05 -10.10
C VAL A 432 -21.90 62.17 -11.56
N THR A 433 -23.21 62.29 -11.82
CA THR A 433 -23.86 63.52 -12.35
C THR A 433 -25.39 63.31 -12.40
N GLU A 434 -26.12 63.70 -11.36
CA GLU A 434 -27.55 64.05 -11.52
C GLU A 434 -27.69 65.58 -11.44
N PRO A 435 -28.24 66.25 -12.46
CA PRO A 435 -28.51 67.67 -12.38
C PRO A 435 -29.70 67.91 -11.44
N HIS A 436 -29.51 68.78 -10.44
CA HIS A 436 -30.60 69.23 -9.58
C HIS A 436 -31.77 69.76 -10.41
N LYS A 437 -32.94 69.10 -10.28
CA LYS A 437 -34.21 69.57 -10.84
C LYS A 437 -34.65 70.86 -10.14
N THR A 438 -35.06 71.86 -10.90
CA THR A 438 -35.58 73.12 -10.36
C THR A 438 -37.00 72.93 -9.80
N VAL A 439 -37.38 73.78 -8.83
CA VAL A 439 -38.64 73.70 -8.06
C VAL A 439 -39.89 73.63 -8.95
N ASP A 440 -39.85 74.24 -10.15
CA ASP A 440 -40.97 74.23 -11.10
C ASP A 440 -41.19 72.87 -11.80
N GLN A 441 -40.17 72.01 -11.81
CA GLN A 441 -40.24 70.68 -12.42
C GLN A 441 -40.88 69.67 -11.47
N GLN A 442 -40.60 69.77 -10.16
CA GLN A 442 -41.28 68.98 -9.12
C GLN A 442 -42.75 69.35 -8.97
N LYS A 443 -43.11 70.62 -9.22
CA LYS A 443 -44.50 71.11 -9.10
C LYS A 443 -45.45 70.58 -10.18
N ARG A 444 -44.93 70.05 -11.30
CA ARG A 444 -45.74 69.46 -12.39
C ARG A 444 -46.07 67.97 -12.21
N GLU A 445 -45.34 67.24 -11.37
CA GLU A 445 -45.58 65.80 -11.10
C GLU A 445 -46.64 65.55 -10.01
N ILE A 446 -47.01 66.58 -9.22
CA ILE A 446 -47.88 66.43 -8.04
C ILE A 446 -49.37 66.68 -8.32
N VAL A 447 -49.76 67.07 -9.54
CA VAL A 447 -51.18 67.35 -9.86
C VAL A 447 -51.79 66.23 -10.73
N PRO A 448 -52.71 65.40 -10.21
CA PRO A 448 -53.36 64.35 -10.99
C PRO A 448 -54.51 64.94 -11.82
N SER A 449 -54.45 64.83 -13.15
CA SER A 449 -55.58 65.13 -14.05
C SER A 449 -56.33 63.85 -14.43
N SER A 450 -57.55 63.75 -13.88
CA SER A 450 -58.75 63.07 -14.41
C SER A 450 -58.67 61.59 -14.84
N THR A 451 -59.35 60.75 -14.04
CA THR A 451 -60.48 59.86 -14.39
C THR A 451 -60.66 59.48 -15.87
N ASP A 452 -60.63 58.17 -16.21
CA ASP A 452 -61.86 57.47 -16.64
C ASP A 452 -61.73 55.93 -16.77
N VAL A 453 -62.90 55.31 -16.70
CA VAL A 453 -63.25 53.91 -16.39
C VAL A 453 -63.47 53.03 -17.64
N ARG A 454 -63.24 51.69 -17.55
CA ARG A 454 -64.15 50.57 -17.97
C ARG A 454 -63.38 49.24 -18.18
N LEU A 455 -63.70 48.15 -17.46
CA LEU A 455 -64.79 47.15 -17.59
C LEU A 455 -64.65 46.17 -18.78
N SER A 456 -64.31 44.90 -18.49
CA SER A 456 -64.98 43.71 -19.04
C SER A 456 -64.59 42.43 -18.26
N THR A 457 -65.44 41.42 -18.38
CA THR A 457 -65.86 40.42 -17.38
C THR A 457 -65.65 38.97 -17.81
N SER A 458 -65.33 38.05 -16.89
CA SER A 458 -65.99 36.74 -16.64
C SER A 458 -65.26 35.99 -15.51
N ARG A 459 -65.81 35.76 -14.29
CA ARG A 459 -66.72 34.66 -13.87
C ARG A 459 -66.21 33.26 -14.30
N GLU A 460 -66.17 32.18 -13.51
CA GLU A 460 -66.57 31.83 -12.13
C GLU A 460 -66.13 30.35 -11.94
N SER A 461 -65.66 29.90 -10.77
CA SER A 461 -66.23 28.75 -10.01
C SER A 461 -65.27 28.25 -8.91
N VAL A 462 -65.75 28.39 -7.67
CA VAL A 462 -65.34 27.71 -6.44
C VAL A 462 -66.08 26.36 -6.35
N VAL A 463 -65.60 25.42 -5.52
CA VAL A 463 -66.18 24.14 -4.98
C VAL A 463 -65.12 23.03 -5.17
N ASP A 464 -64.63 22.26 -4.20
CA ASP A 464 -65.06 21.93 -2.83
C ASP A 464 -63.84 21.57 -1.95
N LEU A 465 -64.03 21.72 -0.65
CA LEU A 465 -63.16 21.28 0.43
C LEU A 465 -64.01 20.36 1.33
N PHE A 466 -63.83 19.04 1.18
CA PHE A 466 -64.07 18.02 2.19
C PHE A 466 -63.15 16.82 1.92
#